data_AF-A0A520FM45-F1
#
_entry.id   AF-A0A520FM45-F1
#
_cell.length_a   1.000
_cell.length_b   1.000
_cell.length_c   1.000
_cell.angle_alpha   90.00
_cell.angle_beta   90.00
_cell.angle_gamma   90.00
#
_symmetry.space_group_name_H-M   'P 1'
#
loop_
_entity.id
_entity.type
_entity.pdbx_description
1 polymer ?
#
loop_
_entity_poly.entity_id
_entity_poly.type
_entity_poly.pdbx_seq_one_letter_code
_entity_poly.pdbx_strand_id
1 'polypeptide(L)'
;LGRDAAQIAESLARHAPEVPVVIVETGDDAGVSAVPQSATHRVVLPADTDSDAVMGVVVREAAALAAAGDSVVLAPAAASLDMFDSYGHRGRSFADAVGSLDESDISRTLR
;
A
#
# COMPACT_ATOMS: atom_id res chain seq x y z
N LEU A 1 -2.68 -0.02 -16.05
CA LEU A 1 -2.49 1.11 -15.11
C LEU A 1 -1.41 0.67 -14.12
N GLY A 2 -0.83 1.56 -13.29
CA GLY A 2 0.30 1.21 -12.40
C GLY A 2 1.72 1.33 -12.99
N ARG A 3 1.90 1.81 -14.23
CA ARG A 3 3.22 1.97 -14.87
C ARG A 3 4.15 2.94 -14.12
N ASP A 4 3.57 3.92 -13.44
CA ASP A 4 4.34 4.99 -12.80
C ASP A 4 4.83 4.60 -11.41
N ALA A 5 4.40 3.46 -10.85
CA ALA A 5 4.81 3.03 -9.51
C ALA A 5 6.34 2.94 -9.41
N ALA A 6 6.99 2.42 -10.45
CA ALA A 6 8.44 2.36 -10.51
C ALA A 6 9.11 3.73 -10.63
N GLN A 7 8.53 4.63 -11.41
CA GLN A 7 9.04 6.00 -11.55
C GLN A 7 8.90 6.80 -10.25
N ILE A 8 7.79 6.62 -9.52
CA ILE A 8 7.57 7.24 -8.22
C ILE A 8 8.56 6.70 -7.20
N ALA A 9 8.72 5.37 -7.11
CA ALA A 9 9.67 4.74 -6.20
C ALA A 9 11.12 5.19 -6.48
N GLU A 10 11.52 5.26 -7.75
CA GLU A 10 12.86 5.74 -8.12
C GLU A 10 13.05 7.23 -7.79
N SER A 11 12.02 8.05 -8.00
CA SER A 11 12.03 9.47 -7.63
C SER A 11 12.21 9.65 -6.12
N LEU A 12 11.46 8.89 -5.31
CA LEU A 12 11.60 8.89 -3.85
C LEU A 12 13.01 8.43 -3.44
N ALA A 13 13.52 7.35 -4.02
CA ALA A 13 14.87 6.88 -3.72
C ALA A 13 15.97 7.92 -4.01
N ARG A 14 15.77 8.72 -5.08
CA ARG A 14 16.74 9.73 -5.49
C ARG A 14 16.65 11.01 -4.65
N HIS A 15 15.44 11.41 -4.25
CA HIS A 15 15.19 12.76 -3.70
C HIS A 15 14.77 12.77 -2.24
N ALA A 16 14.24 11.66 -1.72
CA ALA A 16 13.78 11.50 -0.34
C ALA A 16 14.01 10.04 0.13
N PRO A 17 15.27 9.56 0.17
CA PRO A 17 15.61 8.16 0.50
C PRO A 17 15.18 7.74 1.91
N GLU A 18 14.88 8.69 2.79
CA GLU A 18 14.34 8.45 4.13
C GLU A 18 12.86 8.08 4.13
N VAL A 19 12.12 8.33 3.04
CA VAL A 19 10.70 8.01 2.92
C VAL A 19 10.55 6.52 2.61
N PRO A 20 9.94 5.73 3.52
CA PRO A 20 9.74 4.31 3.28
C PRO A 20 8.78 4.06 2.11
N VAL A 21 9.10 3.09 1.26
CA VAL A 21 8.25 2.64 0.17
C VAL A 21 7.86 1.19 0.40
N VAL A 22 6.56 0.94 0.56
CA VAL A 22 5.99 -0.41 0.64
C VAL A 22 5.27 -0.73 -0.67
N ILE A 23 5.60 -1.86 -1.28
CA ILE A 23 4.94 -2.35 -2.49
C ILE A 23 4.13 -3.59 -2.13
N VAL A 24 2.82 -3.53 -2.39
CA VAL A 24 1.89 -4.65 -2.23
C VAL A 24 1.46 -5.11 -3.61
N GLU A 25 1.70 -6.38 -3.94
CA GLU A 25 1.38 -6.98 -5.23
C GLU A 25 0.59 -8.27 -5.03
N THR A 26 -0.32 -8.59 -5.96
CA THR A 26 -0.93 -9.91 -6.06
C THR A 26 -0.13 -10.79 -7.02
N GLY A 27 -0.12 -12.11 -6.77
CA GLY A 27 0.73 -13.08 -7.45
C GLY A 27 0.63 -13.15 -8.98
N ASP A 28 -0.47 -12.67 -9.58
CA ASP A 28 -0.61 -12.64 -11.05
C ASP A 28 0.33 -11.61 -11.72
N ASP A 29 0.77 -10.58 -10.99
CA ASP A 29 1.74 -9.58 -11.45
C ASP A 29 3.18 -9.87 -10.96
N ALA A 30 3.34 -10.92 -10.15
CA ALA A 30 4.62 -11.29 -9.55
C ALA A 30 5.60 -11.79 -10.63
N GLY A 31 6.44 -10.89 -11.14
CA GLY A 31 7.53 -11.19 -12.08
C GLY A 31 7.36 -10.63 -13.50
N VAL A 32 6.24 -9.94 -13.79
CA VAL A 32 6.00 -9.27 -15.09
C VAL A 32 6.20 -7.75 -15.05
N SER A 33 6.08 -7.11 -13.88
CA SER A 33 6.52 -5.73 -13.67
C SER A 33 7.95 -5.70 -13.12
N ALA A 34 8.79 -4.81 -13.67
CA ALA A 34 10.10 -4.51 -13.09
C ALA A 34 9.87 -3.90 -11.70
N VAL A 35 9.94 -4.75 -10.67
CA VAL A 35 9.75 -4.30 -9.29
C VAL A 35 10.89 -3.35 -8.93
N PRO A 36 10.59 -2.13 -8.43
CA PRO A 36 11.61 -1.17 -8.06
C PRO A 36 12.53 -1.77 -7.00
N GLN A 37 13.83 -1.86 -7.30
CA GLN A 37 14.86 -2.27 -6.32
C GLN A 37 14.91 -1.33 -5.11
N SER A 38 14.27 -0.16 -5.23
CA SER A 38 14.20 0.89 -4.23
C SER A 38 13.11 0.71 -3.17
N ALA A 39 12.29 -0.33 -3.25
CA ALA A 39 11.27 -0.59 -2.23
C ALA A 39 11.92 -0.93 -0.87
N THR A 40 11.43 -0.31 0.19
CA THR A 40 11.86 -0.61 1.57
C THR A 40 11.30 -1.95 2.04
N HIS A 41 10.06 -2.25 1.68
CA HIS A 41 9.36 -3.50 2.00
C HIS A 41 8.52 -3.95 0.81
N ARG A 42 8.48 -5.25 0.54
CA ARG A 42 7.58 -5.85 -0.44
C ARG A 42 6.70 -6.93 0.18
N VAL A 43 5.39 -6.83 -0.05
CA VAL A 43 4.38 -7.81 0.35
C VAL A 43 3.79 -8.45 -0.91
N VAL A 44 3.91 -9.77 -1.03
CA VAL A 44 3.34 -10.53 -2.15
C VAL A 44 2.18 -11.36 -1.63
N LEU A 45 1.00 -11.08 -2.17
CA LEU A 45 -0.25 -11.74 -1.82
C LEU A 45 -0.59 -12.82 -2.85
N PRO A 46 -1.39 -13.84 -2.49
CA PRO A 46 -1.93 -14.80 -3.45
C PRO A 46 -2.56 -14.11 -4.67
N ALA A 47 -2.44 -14.73 -5.85
CA ALA A 47 -2.95 -14.18 -7.10
C ALA A 47 -4.46 -13.86 -7.07
N ASP A 48 -5.23 -14.71 -6.38
CA ASP A 48 -6.69 -14.63 -6.22
C ASP A 48 -7.13 -13.77 -5.03
N THR A 49 -6.22 -12.98 -4.44
CA THR A 49 -6.58 -12.07 -3.35
C THR A 49 -7.50 -10.97 -3.86
N ASP A 50 -8.68 -10.85 -3.26
CA ASP A 50 -9.63 -9.80 -3.60
C ASP A 50 -9.15 -8.41 -3.17
N SER A 51 -9.76 -7.38 -3.77
CA SER A 51 -9.37 -5.99 -3.57
C SER A 51 -9.48 -5.50 -2.13
N ASP A 52 -10.44 -6.03 -1.36
CA ASP A 52 -10.65 -5.64 0.03
C ASP A 52 -9.59 -6.24 0.93
N ALA A 53 -9.22 -7.49 0.69
CA ALA A 53 -8.10 -8.13 1.35
C ALA A 53 -6.77 -7.41 1.04
N VAL A 54 -6.56 -6.99 -0.22
CA VAL A 54 -5.39 -6.15 -0.58
C VAL A 54 -5.38 -4.84 0.20
N MET A 55 -6.52 -4.13 0.26
CA MET A 55 -6.62 -2.87 1.02
C MET A 55 -6.38 -3.09 2.51
N GLY A 56 -6.86 -4.20 3.09
CA GLY A 56 -6.59 -4.58 4.47
C GLY A 56 -5.09 -4.73 4.78
N VAL A 57 -4.32 -5.27 3.84
CA VAL A 57 -2.85 -5.35 3.95
C VAL A 57 -2.22 -3.96 3.85
N VAL A 58 -2.63 -3.14 2.88
CA VAL A 58 -2.13 -1.76 2.71
C VAL A 58 -2.35 -0.93 3.98
N VAL A 59 -3.53 -1.03 4.58
CA VAL A 59 -3.86 -0.29 5.80
C VAL A 59 -3.04 -0.77 7.00
N ARG A 60 -2.80 -2.09 7.14
CA ARG A 60 -1.91 -2.61 8.19
C ARG A 60 -0.46 -2.16 8.03
N GLU A 61 0.07 -2.16 6.82
CA GLU A 61 1.41 -1.63 6.55
C GLU A 61 1.50 -0.13 6.88
N ALA A 62 0.47 0.65 6.55
CA ALA A 62 0.42 2.07 6.91
C ALA A 62 0.32 2.28 8.43
N ALA A 63 -0.48 1.47 9.13
CA ALA A 63 -0.62 1.53 10.59
C ALA A 63 0.70 1.20 11.30
N ALA A 64 1.45 0.21 10.80
CA ALA A 64 2.75 -0.17 11.36
C ALA A 64 3.84 0.91 11.20
N LEU A 65 3.68 1.83 10.23
CA LEU A 65 4.59 2.95 10.00
C LEU A 65 4.20 4.22 10.75
N ALA A 66 2.92 4.36 11.12
CA ALA A 66 2.39 5.55 11.76
C ALA A 66 2.68 5.57 13.27
N ALA A 67 2.90 6.76 13.81
CA ALA A 67 2.99 7.01 15.25
C ALA A 67 1.77 7.80 15.77
N ALA A 68 1.62 7.83 17.10
CA ALA A 68 0.59 8.65 17.73
C ALA A 68 0.76 10.13 17.34
N GLY A 69 -0.28 10.70 16.72
CA GLY A 69 -0.29 12.07 16.20
C GLY A 69 -0.14 12.16 14.68
N ASP A 70 0.21 11.07 14.00
CA ASP A 70 0.27 11.03 12.54
C ASP A 70 -1.13 10.92 11.92
N SER A 71 -1.22 11.32 10.65
CA SER A 71 -2.42 11.15 9.83
C SER A 71 -2.12 10.27 8.64
N VAL A 72 -2.92 9.22 8.45
CA VAL A 72 -2.85 8.35 7.27
C VAL A 72 -3.85 8.85 6.24
N VAL A 73 -3.38 9.10 5.01
CA VAL A 73 -4.20 9.62 3.91
C VAL A 73 -4.15 8.66 2.72
N LEU A 74 -5.33 8.20 2.28
CA LEU A 74 -5.48 7.52 1.00
C LEU A 74 -5.48 8.55 -0.15
N ALA A 75 -4.35 8.71 -0.83
CA ALA A 75 -4.15 9.68 -1.92
C ALA A 75 -3.78 9.03 -3.27
N PRO A 76 -4.72 8.33 -3.94
CA PRO A 76 -4.46 7.65 -5.19
C PRO A 76 -4.30 8.65 -6.35
N ALA A 77 -3.18 8.57 -7.09
CA ALA A 77 -2.85 9.45 -8.21
C ALA A 77 -3.62 9.14 -9.52
N ALA A 78 -4.34 8.01 -9.59
CA ALA A 78 -5.05 7.58 -10.81
C ALA A 78 -6.36 6.81 -10.53
N ALA A 79 -7.16 6.64 -11.59
CA ALA A 79 -8.30 5.73 -11.63
C ALA A 79 -7.83 4.28 -11.42
N SER A 80 -8.26 3.62 -10.35
CA SER A 80 -7.95 2.19 -10.07
C SER A 80 -9.04 1.26 -10.59
N LEU A 81 -9.60 1.57 -11.76
CA LEU A 81 -10.71 0.78 -12.32
C LEU A 81 -10.29 -0.67 -12.65
N ASP A 82 -9.00 -0.98 -12.57
CA ASP A 82 -8.42 -2.31 -12.72
C ASP A 82 -8.42 -3.14 -11.42
N MET A 83 -8.41 -2.51 -10.24
CA MET A 83 -8.37 -3.21 -8.95
C MET A 83 -9.64 -3.02 -8.11
N PHE A 84 -10.38 -1.91 -8.27
CA PHE A 84 -11.60 -1.64 -7.52
C PHE A 84 -12.74 -1.29 -8.47
N ASP A 85 -13.93 -1.85 -8.21
CA ASP A 85 -15.16 -1.58 -8.96
C ASP A 85 -15.49 -0.09 -9.15
N SER A 86 -15.13 0.75 -8.19
CA SER A 86 -15.32 2.20 -8.27
C SER A 86 -14.47 2.94 -7.25
N TYR A 87 -14.36 4.27 -7.41
CA TYR A 87 -13.80 5.15 -6.39
C TYR A 87 -14.49 5.00 -5.02
N GLY A 88 -15.82 4.85 -5.02
CA GLY A 88 -16.58 4.66 -3.79
C GLY A 88 -16.29 3.32 -3.13
N HIS A 89 -16.11 2.25 -3.92
CA HIS A 89 -15.70 0.95 -3.41
C HIS A 89 -14.33 1.03 -2.72
N ARG A 90 -13.33 1.61 -3.39
CA ARG A 90 -11.99 1.81 -2.83
C ARG A 90 -12.00 2.61 -1.52
N GLY A 91 -12.79 3.67 -1.45
CA GLY A 91 -12.92 4.48 -0.24
C GLY A 91 -13.58 3.74 0.92
N ARG A 92 -14.62 2.95 0.65
CA ARG A 92 -15.27 2.10 1.67
C ARG A 92 -14.32 1.00 2.15
N SER A 93 -13.66 0.30 1.22
CA SER A 93 -12.66 -0.72 1.50
C SER A 93 -11.58 -0.20 2.46
N PHE A 94 -11.07 1.02 2.25
CA PHE A 94 -10.12 1.67 3.16
C PHE A 94 -10.73 1.96 4.53
N ALA A 95 -11.94 2.54 4.58
CA ALA A 95 -12.60 2.86 5.85
C ALA A 95 -12.91 1.59 6.67
N ASP A 96 -13.37 0.53 6.02
CA ASP A 96 -13.67 -0.76 6.63
C ASP A 96 -12.39 -1.43 7.14
N ALA A 97 -11.31 -1.40 6.35
CA ALA A 97 -10.00 -1.89 6.76
C ALA A 97 -9.45 -1.14 7.98
N VAL A 98 -9.54 0.20 8.01
CA VAL A 98 -9.17 1.01 9.19
C VAL A 98 -10.01 0.64 10.40
N GLY A 99 -11.32 0.43 10.22
CA GLY A 99 -12.23 0.01 11.29
C GLY A 99 -11.96 -1.41 11.82
N SER A 100 -11.20 -2.23 11.07
CA SER A 100 -10.82 -3.59 11.46
C SER A 100 -9.49 -3.70 12.20
N LEU A 101 -8.72 -2.61 12.28
CA LEU A 101 -7.45 -2.58 12.99
C LEU A 101 -7.65 -2.78 14.49
N ASP A 102 -6.71 -3.47 15.12
CA ASP A 102 -6.62 -3.55 16.57
C ASP A 102 -5.30 -2.97 17.11
N GLU A 103 -5.13 -2.98 18.43
CA GLU A 103 -3.95 -2.41 19.09
C GLU A 103 -2.63 -3.08 18.66
N SER A 104 -2.67 -4.34 18.22
CA SER A 104 -1.48 -5.06 17.75
C SER A 104 -0.99 -4.59 16.37
N ASP A 105 -1.88 -3.99 15.56
CA ASP A 105 -1.53 -3.45 14.24
C ASP A 105 -0.87 -2.07 14.30
N ILE A 106 -1.08 -1.31 15.38
CA ILE A 106 -0.71 0.11 15.49
C ILE A 106 0.61 0.31 16.28
N SER A 107 1.12 -0.74 16.94
CA SER A 107 2.24 -0.63 17.87
C SER A 107 3.52 -1.30 17.35
N ARG A 108 4.36 -0.52 16.67
CA ARG A 108 5.82 -0.57 16.92
C ARG A 108 6.30 0.81 17.30
N THR A 109 6.35 1.05 18.62
CA THR A 109 7.26 2.03 19.20
C THR A 109 8.68 1.70 18.72
N LEU A 110 9.13 2.36 17.65
CA LEU A 110 10.53 2.40 17.29
C LEU A 110 11.28 3.00 18.49
N ARG A 111 11.96 2.14 19.24
CA ARG A 111 12.97 2.53 20.24
C ARG A 111 14.32 2.67 19.56
#